data_AF-A0AA85C1V6-F1
#
_entry.id   AF-A0AA85C1V6-F1
#
_cell.length_a   1.000
_cell.length_b   1.000
_cell.length_c   1.000
_cell.angle_alpha   90.00
_cell.angle_beta   90.00
_cell.angle_gamma   90.00
#
_symmetry.space_group_name_H-M   'P 1'
#
loop_
_entity.id
_entity.type
_entity.pdbx_description
1 polymer ?
#
loop_
_entity_poly.entity_id
_entity_poly.type
_entity_poly.pdbx_seq_one_letter_code
_entity_poly.pdbx_strand_id
1 'polypeptide(L)'
;MRLLVVRTCSSILTPLCRGMAYYHIEWKPKPYPCTKAEREAAAKRYNLLPSDYKPFENDGLAPGDYFYVEPYNAVSRSPWEPYDFPRERRDFNDPQQFNAQMYLASGYNPAKLNEILKEQPLWYILFKTFAPFFGLWMFLYLGQMYCFFFPLKAKQYPHAVDKENHYTFEKLG
;
A
#
# COMPACT_ATOMS: atom_id res chain seq x y z
N MET A 1 -44.28 24.58 50.38
CA MET A 1 -43.85 23.19 50.07
C MET A 1 -43.00 23.22 48.80
N ARG A 2 -41.68 23.07 48.94
CA ARG A 2 -40.70 23.08 47.83
C ARG A 2 -40.19 21.64 47.68
N LEU A 3 -40.54 20.96 46.59
CA LEU A 3 -40.01 19.63 46.27
C LEU A 3 -38.57 19.80 45.77
N LEU A 4 -37.61 19.46 46.63
CA LEU A 4 -36.20 19.28 46.27
C LEU A 4 -36.05 17.97 45.49
N VAL A 5 -36.05 18.05 44.16
CA VAL A 5 -35.56 16.95 43.31
C VAL A 5 -34.05 16.97 43.40
N VAL A 6 -33.50 16.22 44.36
CA VAL A 6 -32.09 15.87 44.37
C VAL A 6 -31.88 14.89 43.21
N ARG A 7 -31.45 15.42 42.06
CA ARG A 7 -30.81 14.60 41.03
C ARG A 7 -29.56 14.03 41.67
N THR A 8 -29.62 12.76 42.07
CA THR A 8 -28.49 11.95 42.48
C THR A 8 -27.55 11.82 41.27
N CYS A 9 -26.70 12.83 41.10
CA CYS A 9 -25.55 12.73 40.23
C CYS A 9 -24.69 11.62 40.83
N SER A 10 -24.62 10.49 40.12
CA SER A 10 -23.72 9.38 40.40
C SER A 10 -22.28 9.89 40.42
N SER A 11 -21.83 10.37 41.59
CA SER A 11 -20.51 10.93 41.85
C SER A 11 -19.41 9.88 41.97
N ILE A 12 -19.77 8.60 41.80
CA ILE A 12 -18.87 7.46 41.96
C ILE A 12 -18.17 7.11 40.63
N LEU A 13 -18.69 7.58 39.48
CA LEU A 13 -18.10 7.30 38.16
C LEU A 13 -17.07 8.33 37.69
N THR A 14 -17.02 9.52 38.29
CA THR A 14 -16.10 10.60 37.88
C THR A 14 -14.61 10.30 38.07
N PRO A 15 -14.14 9.61 39.15
CA PRO A 15 -12.71 9.32 39.29
C PRO A 15 -12.25 8.14 38.42
N LEU A 16 -13.13 7.18 38.10
CA LEU A 16 -12.81 6.04 37.22
C LEU A 16 -12.53 6.48 35.77
N CYS A 17 -13.22 7.52 35.29
CA CYS A 17 -12.99 8.07 33.95
C CYS A 17 -11.71 8.92 33.83
N ARG A 18 -11.13 9.38 34.95
CA ARG A 18 -9.86 10.14 34.95
C ARG A 18 -8.62 9.23 34.91
N GLY A 19 -8.76 7.94 35.24
CA GLY A 19 -7.66 6.97 35.24
C GLY A 19 -7.24 6.43 33.86
N MET A 20 -7.95 6.78 32.78
CA MET A 20 -7.72 6.18 31.45
C MET A 20 -7.17 7.14 30.38
N ALA A 21 -6.85 8.39 30.71
CA ALA A 21 -6.23 9.33 29.78
C ALA A 21 -4.89 9.82 30.33
N TYR A 22 -3.80 9.13 29.98
CA TYR A 22 -2.43 9.58 30.26
C TYR A 22 -2.06 10.86 29.46
N TYR A 23 -2.92 11.29 28.54
CA TYR A 23 -2.73 12.46 27.66
C TYR A 23 -3.70 13.60 27.99
N HIS A 24 -3.23 14.85 27.84
CA HIS A 24 -4.05 16.04 28.04
C HIS A 24 -5.13 16.12 26.95
N ILE A 25 -6.40 16.35 27.33
CA ILE A 25 -7.54 16.39 26.40
C ILE A 25 -7.33 17.41 25.28
N GLU A 26 -6.61 18.50 25.58
CA GLU A 26 -6.29 19.56 24.63
C GLU A 26 -5.37 19.11 23.49
N TRP A 27 -4.65 17.99 23.63
CA TRP A 27 -3.79 17.43 22.59
C TRP A 27 -4.55 16.56 21.59
N LYS A 28 -5.83 16.27 21.85
CA LYS A 28 -6.67 15.54 20.90
C LYS A 28 -6.86 16.37 19.61
N PRO A 29 -6.87 15.73 18.42
CA PRO A 29 -7.29 16.38 17.18
C PRO A 29 -8.69 17.00 17.32
N LYS A 30 -8.87 18.16 16.69
CA LYS A 30 -10.14 18.92 16.66
C LYS A 30 -10.73 18.93 15.25
N PRO A 31 -11.97 19.43 15.09
CA PRO A 31 -12.55 19.67 13.78
C PRO A 31 -11.71 20.66 12.93
N TYR A 32 -12.00 20.70 11.64
CA TYR A 32 -11.29 21.53 10.66
C TYR A 32 -11.20 23.00 11.09
N PRO A 33 -10.00 23.62 11.11
CA PRO A 33 -9.83 25.00 11.55
C PRO A 33 -10.20 26.00 10.45
N CYS A 34 -11.25 26.79 10.68
CA CYS A 34 -11.69 27.80 9.71
C CYS A 34 -10.96 29.14 9.94
N THR A 35 -10.76 29.53 11.20
CA THR A 35 -10.19 30.83 11.56
C THR A 35 -8.66 30.80 11.66
N LYS A 36 -8.01 31.97 11.53
CA LYS A 36 -6.56 32.09 11.68
C LYS A 36 -6.08 31.71 13.09
N ALA A 37 -6.81 32.16 14.12
CA ALA A 37 -6.50 31.83 15.51
C ALA A 37 -6.61 30.32 15.80
N GLU A 38 -7.59 29.64 15.21
CA GLU A 38 -7.71 28.17 15.32
C GLU A 38 -6.57 27.45 14.62
N ARG A 39 -6.11 27.95 13.46
CA ARG A 39 -4.95 27.39 12.76
C ARG A 39 -3.66 27.56 13.56
N GLU A 40 -3.44 28.73 14.16
CA GLU A 40 -2.29 28.98 15.04
C GLU A 40 -2.32 28.08 16.29
N ALA A 41 -3.50 27.87 16.87
CA ALA A 41 -3.68 26.94 17.99
C ALA A 41 -3.50 25.47 17.58
N ALA A 42 -3.87 25.09 16.36
CA ALA A 42 -3.65 23.75 15.81
C ALA A 42 -2.16 23.52 15.51
N ALA A 43 -1.48 24.48 14.87
CA ALA A 43 -0.04 24.44 14.62
C ALA A 43 0.74 24.21 15.93
N LYS A 44 0.39 24.97 16.98
CA LYS A 44 0.99 24.80 18.32
C LYS A 44 0.74 23.41 18.92
N ARG A 45 -0.41 22.78 18.67
CA ARG A 45 -0.73 21.43 19.18
C ARG A 45 0.15 20.35 18.55
N TYR A 46 0.46 20.49 17.27
CA TYR A 46 1.30 19.53 16.53
C TYR A 46 2.79 19.92 16.54
N ASN A 47 3.21 20.88 17.38
CA ASN A 47 4.57 21.41 17.43
C ASN A 47 5.09 21.95 16.07
N LEU A 48 4.19 22.51 15.26
CA LEU A 48 4.50 23.10 13.96
C LEU A 48 4.53 24.64 14.04
N LEU A 49 5.33 25.23 13.15
CA LEU A 49 5.28 26.67 12.92
C LEU A 49 3.95 27.04 12.24
N PRO A 50 3.34 28.20 12.55
CA PRO A 50 2.12 28.65 11.87
C PRO A 50 2.26 28.80 10.34
N SER A 51 3.48 29.00 9.85
CA SER A 51 3.79 29.07 8.41
C SER A 51 3.72 27.71 7.71
N ASP A 52 4.10 26.66 8.42
CA ASP A 52 4.29 25.32 7.85
C ASP A 52 3.04 24.47 8.03
N TYR A 53 2.16 24.88 8.95
CA TYR A 53 0.88 24.23 9.17
C TYR A 53 -0.08 24.47 7.99
N LYS A 54 -0.30 23.41 7.21
CA LYS A 54 -1.33 23.34 6.17
C LYS A 54 -2.34 22.25 6.53
N PRO A 55 -3.64 22.54 6.70
CA PRO A 55 -4.64 21.49 6.89
C PRO A 55 -4.98 20.79 5.56
N PHE A 56 -5.63 19.63 5.63
CA PHE A 56 -6.20 18.94 4.46
C PHE A 56 -7.29 19.77 3.78
N GLU A 57 -7.59 19.50 2.51
CA GLU A 57 -8.69 20.18 1.81
C GLU A 57 -10.05 19.76 2.39
N ASN A 58 -10.97 20.73 2.51
CA ASN A 58 -12.26 20.52 3.18
C ASN A 58 -13.31 19.90 2.24
N ASP A 59 -13.07 18.68 1.80
CA ASP A 59 -13.98 17.91 0.93
C ASP A 59 -14.96 17.02 1.71
N GLY A 60 -15.12 17.27 3.02
CA GLY A 60 -15.92 16.44 3.93
C GLY A 60 -15.26 15.12 4.37
N LEU A 61 -14.17 14.71 3.72
CA LEU A 61 -13.32 13.57 4.09
C LEU A 61 -12.04 13.98 4.83
N ALA A 62 -11.86 15.26 5.11
CA ALA A 62 -10.69 15.78 5.81
C ALA A 62 -10.58 15.19 7.23
N PRO A 63 -9.38 14.76 7.68
CA PRO A 63 -9.15 14.25 9.02
C PRO A 63 -9.12 15.36 10.09
N GLY A 64 -10.12 16.24 10.12
CA GLY A 64 -10.24 17.34 11.08
C GLY A 64 -9.13 18.38 10.92
N ASP A 65 -8.44 18.69 12.02
CA ASP A 65 -7.34 19.65 12.10
C ASP A 65 -5.95 19.05 11.85
N TYR A 66 -5.86 17.80 11.40
CA TYR A 66 -4.56 17.19 11.10
C TYR A 66 -3.84 17.95 9.98
N PHE A 67 -2.53 18.07 10.10
CA PHE A 67 -1.71 18.76 9.11
C PHE A 67 -1.45 17.84 7.90
N TYR A 68 -1.40 18.45 6.73
CA TYR A 68 -1.07 17.83 5.47
C TYR A 68 0.42 18.01 5.19
N VAL A 69 1.07 16.91 4.82
CA VAL A 69 2.40 16.92 4.23
C VAL A 69 2.36 16.11 2.95
N GLU A 70 3.22 16.46 2.01
CA GLU A 70 3.43 15.60 0.85
C GLU A 70 3.94 14.24 1.34
N PRO A 71 3.34 13.13 0.89
CA PRO A 71 3.72 11.81 1.35
C PRO A 71 5.18 11.50 1.03
N TYR A 72 5.94 11.07 2.04
CA TYR A 72 7.32 10.64 1.88
C TYR A 72 7.55 9.35 2.64
N ASN A 73 8.46 8.51 2.13
CA ASN A 73 8.85 7.30 2.81
C ASN A 73 9.87 7.58 3.92
N ALA A 74 9.82 6.82 5.02
CA ALA A 74 10.83 6.90 6.09
C ALA A 74 12.27 6.77 5.55
N VAL A 75 12.50 5.95 4.52
CA VAL A 75 13.81 5.76 3.87
C VAL A 75 14.36 7.03 3.23
N SER A 76 13.51 8.01 2.90
CA SER A 76 13.96 9.28 2.31
C SER A 76 14.64 10.20 3.33
N ARG A 77 14.43 9.99 4.64
CA ARG A 77 15.14 10.71 5.69
C ARG A 77 16.59 10.24 5.81
N SER A 78 17.49 11.09 6.32
CA SER A 78 18.92 10.78 6.47
C SER A 78 19.12 9.47 7.24
N PRO A 79 19.93 8.51 6.77
CA PRO A 79 20.20 7.29 7.52
C PRO A 79 21.21 7.47 8.65
N TRP A 80 21.90 8.61 8.71
CA TRP A 80 23.03 8.86 9.61
C TRP A 80 22.65 9.62 10.89
N GLU A 81 21.44 10.16 10.95
CA GLU A 81 20.94 10.88 12.12
C GLU A 81 20.60 9.88 13.25
N PRO A 82 21.00 10.15 14.50
CA PRO A 82 20.68 9.30 15.64
C PRO A 82 19.23 9.53 16.12
N TYR A 83 18.26 9.00 15.38
CA TYR A 83 16.84 9.13 15.74
C TYR A 83 16.47 8.42 17.04
N ASP A 84 15.50 8.98 17.78
CA ASP A 84 14.92 8.30 18.95
C ASP A 84 14.25 6.95 18.59
N PHE A 85 13.63 6.91 17.41
CA PHE A 85 13.06 5.70 16.82
C PHE A 85 13.80 5.35 15.51
N PRO A 86 14.92 4.60 15.58
CA PRO A 86 15.76 4.32 14.41
C PRO A 86 15.06 3.58 13.27
N ARG A 87 14.09 2.71 13.60
CA ARG A 87 13.34 1.92 12.62
C ARG A 87 12.44 2.81 11.73
N GLU A 88 11.78 3.78 12.33
CA GLU A 88 10.90 4.72 11.62
C GLU A 88 11.64 5.97 11.13
N ARG A 89 12.92 6.13 11.51
CA ARG A 89 13.73 7.34 11.28
C ARG A 89 13.05 8.61 11.77
N ARG A 90 12.60 8.58 13.03
CA ARG A 90 11.75 9.62 13.62
C ARG A 90 12.17 9.93 15.05
N ASP A 91 12.03 11.18 15.44
CA ASP A 91 12.27 11.65 16.81
C ASP A 91 10.99 11.73 17.64
N PHE A 92 11.16 11.78 18.95
CA PHE A 92 10.05 12.02 19.87
C PHE A 92 9.43 13.40 19.60
N ASN A 93 8.10 13.49 19.67
CA ASN A 93 7.31 14.69 19.32
C ASN A 93 7.39 15.19 17.87
N ASP A 94 8.05 14.48 16.96
CA ASP A 94 8.03 14.81 15.54
C ASP A 94 6.62 14.61 14.95
N PRO A 95 6.03 15.62 14.27
CA PRO A 95 4.73 15.50 13.64
C PRO A 95 4.70 14.40 12.56
N GLN A 96 3.77 13.45 12.70
CA GLN A 96 3.66 12.30 11.82
C GLN A 96 2.72 12.54 10.64
N GLN A 97 3.08 12.09 9.43
CA GLN A 97 2.16 12.11 8.29
C GLN A 97 0.92 11.23 8.52
N PHE A 98 -0.23 11.61 7.96
CA PHE A 98 -1.51 10.92 8.19
C PHE A 98 -1.46 9.41 7.85
N ASN A 99 -0.91 9.06 6.69
CA ASN A 99 -0.80 7.67 6.21
C ASN A 99 0.56 7.03 6.54
N ALA A 100 1.13 7.34 7.70
CA ALA A 100 2.45 6.89 8.14
C ALA A 100 2.75 5.41 7.91
N GLN A 101 1.78 4.55 8.20
CA GLN A 101 1.96 3.10 8.11
C GLN A 101 2.24 2.62 6.67
N MET A 102 1.67 3.31 5.67
CA MET A 102 1.91 2.99 4.27
C MET A 102 3.33 3.37 3.82
N TYR A 103 3.94 4.35 4.50
CA TYR A 103 5.22 4.96 4.15
C TYR A 103 6.36 4.59 5.11
N LEU A 104 6.20 3.49 5.85
CA LEU A 104 7.28 2.87 6.63
C LEU A 104 8.46 2.48 5.73
N ALA A 105 9.60 2.12 6.32
CA ALA A 105 10.81 1.78 5.56
C ALA A 105 10.61 0.65 4.52
N SER A 106 9.70 -0.29 4.78
CA SER A 106 9.32 -1.37 3.85
C SER A 106 8.12 -1.04 2.96
N GLY A 107 7.51 0.12 3.17
CA GLY A 107 6.28 0.55 2.52
C GLY A 107 6.50 1.19 1.14
N TYR A 108 5.47 1.89 0.68
CA TYR A 108 5.47 2.59 -0.59
C TYR A 108 6.43 3.79 -0.55
N ASN A 109 7.24 3.98 -1.59
CA ASN A 109 8.14 5.13 -1.70
C ASN A 109 7.89 5.89 -3.02
N PRO A 110 7.28 7.09 -2.96
CA PRO A 110 6.93 7.85 -4.16
C PRO A 110 8.17 8.37 -4.89
N ALA A 111 9.20 8.83 -4.16
CA ALA A 111 10.43 9.34 -4.78
C ALA A 111 11.17 8.24 -5.55
N LYS A 112 11.31 7.06 -4.92
CA LYS A 112 11.94 5.90 -5.56
C LYS A 112 11.12 5.37 -6.74
N LEU A 113 9.78 5.43 -6.65
CA LEU A 113 8.94 5.05 -7.78
C LEU A 113 9.20 5.97 -8.98
N ASN A 114 9.21 7.28 -8.77
CA ASN A 114 9.47 8.24 -9.85
C ASN A 114 10.85 8.03 -10.50
N GLU A 115 11.86 7.69 -9.70
CA GLU A 115 13.20 7.31 -10.19
C GLU A 115 13.17 6.04 -11.05
N ILE A 116 12.49 4.99 -10.60
CA ILE A 116 12.37 3.71 -11.34
C ILE A 116 11.60 3.90 -12.64
N LEU A 117 10.50 4.66 -12.59
CA LEU A 117 9.64 4.89 -13.75
C LEU A 117 10.27 5.86 -14.76
N LYS A 118 11.24 6.69 -14.34
CA LYS A 118 11.85 7.73 -15.18
C LYS A 118 10.79 8.59 -15.88
N GLU A 119 9.79 9.02 -15.12
CA GLU A 119 8.64 9.81 -15.58
C GLU A 119 7.76 9.12 -16.65
N GLN A 120 7.98 7.84 -16.93
CA GLN A 120 7.12 7.08 -17.82
C GLN A 120 5.85 6.64 -17.08
N PRO A 121 4.69 6.66 -17.74
CA PRO A 121 3.48 6.19 -17.10
C PRO A 121 3.54 4.67 -16.91
N LEU A 122 3.06 4.19 -15.75
CA LEU A 122 3.10 2.78 -15.36
C LEU A 122 2.57 1.82 -16.43
N TRP A 123 1.48 2.18 -17.10
CA TRP A 123 0.86 1.35 -18.14
C TRP A 123 1.80 1.08 -19.31
N TYR A 124 2.67 2.04 -19.66
CA TYR A 124 3.64 1.90 -20.75
C TYR A 124 4.75 0.92 -20.38
N ILE A 125 5.26 0.99 -19.14
CA ILE A 125 6.27 0.05 -18.64
C ILE A 125 5.71 -1.37 -18.53
N LEU A 126 4.48 -1.51 -18.02
CA LEU A 126 3.79 -2.79 -17.98
C LEU A 126 3.61 -3.34 -19.39
N PHE A 127 3.12 -2.54 -20.32
CA PHE A 127 2.95 -2.95 -21.71
C PHE A 127 4.28 -3.38 -22.34
N LYS A 128 5.35 -2.60 -22.17
CA LYS A 128 6.70 -2.94 -22.69
C LYS A 128 7.24 -4.24 -22.09
N THR A 129 6.96 -4.50 -20.82
CA THR A 129 7.40 -5.72 -20.11
C THR A 129 6.58 -6.94 -20.52
N PHE A 130 5.27 -6.79 -20.71
CA PHE A 130 4.35 -7.89 -21.04
C PHE A 130 4.22 -8.19 -22.54
N ALA A 131 4.43 -7.21 -23.41
CA ALA A 131 4.41 -7.37 -24.86
C ALA A 131 5.23 -8.58 -25.38
N PRO A 132 6.49 -8.84 -24.93
CA PRO A 132 7.23 -10.01 -25.39
C PRO A 132 6.61 -11.33 -24.95
N PHE A 133 6.00 -11.41 -23.76
CA PHE A 133 5.29 -12.62 -23.31
C PHE A 133 4.07 -12.90 -24.18
N PHE A 134 3.30 -11.86 -24.52
CA PHE A 134 2.19 -11.98 -25.47
C PHE A 134 2.67 -12.37 -26.88
N GLY A 135 3.78 -11.78 -27.35
CA GLY A 135 4.38 -12.13 -28.64
C GLY A 135 4.86 -13.58 -28.70
N LEU A 136 5.52 -14.06 -27.64
CA LEU A 136 5.96 -15.46 -27.53
C LEU A 136 4.75 -16.41 -27.47
N TRP A 137 3.74 -16.09 -26.66
CA TRP A 137 2.51 -16.88 -26.59
C TRP A 137 1.83 -16.99 -27.95
N MET A 138 1.70 -15.87 -28.68
CA MET A 138 1.15 -15.86 -30.04
C MET A 138 1.98 -16.71 -31.01
N PHE A 139 3.31 -16.64 -30.92
CA PHE A 139 4.21 -17.44 -31.76
C PHE A 139 4.07 -18.94 -31.48
N LEU A 140 4.00 -19.35 -30.21
CA LEU A 140 3.80 -20.75 -29.82
C LEU A 140 2.42 -21.27 -30.25
N TYR A 141 1.38 -20.43 -30.15
CA TYR A 141 0.04 -20.76 -30.63
C TYR A 141 0.03 -21.01 -32.16
N LEU A 142 0.72 -20.17 -32.93
CA LEU A 142 0.90 -20.39 -34.37
C LEU A 142 1.72 -21.66 -34.66
N GLY A 143 2.74 -21.96 -33.85
CA GLY A 143 3.53 -23.19 -33.96
C GLY A 143 2.71 -24.47 -33.72
N GLN A 144 1.65 -24.42 -32.91
CA GLN A 144 0.73 -25.54 -32.75
C GLN A 144 -0.13 -25.77 -34.00
N MET A 145 -0.57 -24.70 -34.67
CA MET A 145 -1.32 -24.79 -35.93
C MET A 145 -0.49 -25.40 -37.05
N TYR A 146 0.82 -25.11 -37.07
CA TYR A 146 1.79 -25.65 -38.02
C TYR A 146 2.77 -26.60 -37.32
N CYS A 147 2.24 -27.68 -36.75
CA CYS A 147 3.06 -28.65 -36.04
C CYS A 147 4.09 -29.28 -36.98
N PHE A 148 5.38 -29.12 -36.64
CA PHE A 148 6.45 -29.79 -37.37
C PHE A 148 6.44 -31.28 -37.02
N PHE A 149 6.14 -32.13 -38.00
CA PHE A 149 6.22 -33.58 -37.85
C PHE A 149 7.34 -34.13 -38.74
N PHE A 150 8.07 -35.12 -38.23
CA PHE A 150 8.98 -35.88 -39.08
C PHE A 150 8.15 -36.78 -40.02
N PRO A 151 8.52 -36.90 -41.30
CA PRO A 151 7.83 -37.77 -42.26
C PRO A 151 8.18 -39.24 -42.02
N LEU A 152 7.87 -39.72 -40.82
CA LEU A 152 8.08 -41.09 -40.37
C LEU A 152 6.75 -41.80 -40.25
N LYS A 153 6.76 -43.12 -40.46
CA LYS A 153 5.60 -43.95 -40.13
C LYS A 153 5.38 -43.96 -38.62
N ALA A 154 4.13 -44.19 -38.21
CA ALA A 154 3.81 -44.42 -36.81
C ALA A 154 4.66 -45.55 -36.24
N LYS A 155 5.08 -45.39 -34.98
CA LYS A 155 5.92 -46.38 -34.30
C LYS A 155 5.19 -47.71 -34.23
N GLN A 156 5.80 -48.74 -34.79
CA GLN A 156 5.28 -50.11 -34.76
C GLN A 156 5.63 -50.75 -33.40
N TYR A 157 4.66 -51.44 -32.81
CA TYR A 157 4.84 -52.17 -31.55
C TYR A 157 4.59 -53.67 -31.78
N PRO A 158 5.48 -54.57 -31.34
CA PRO A 158 5.15 -56.00 -31.35
C PRO A 158 3.96 -56.25 -30.42
N HIS A 159 2.93 -56.95 -30.92
CA HIS A 159 1.66 -57.26 -30.21
C HIS A 159 0.74 -56.04 -29.95
N ALA A 160 0.67 -55.08 -30.88
CA ALA A 160 -0.32 -54.01 -30.79
C ALA A 160 -1.78 -54.53 -30.77
N VAL A 161 -2.69 -53.74 -30.17
CA VAL A 161 -4.13 -54.05 -30.04
C VAL A 161 -4.79 -54.25 -31.41
N ASP A 162 -4.32 -53.50 -32.39
CA ASP A 162 -4.67 -53.69 -33.79
C ASP A 162 -3.88 -54.89 -34.31
N LYS A 163 -4.55 -56.02 -34.55
CA LYS A 163 -3.95 -57.29 -35.02
C LYS A 163 -3.44 -57.23 -36.47
N GLU A 164 -2.96 -56.06 -36.91
CA GLU A 164 -2.48 -55.84 -38.26
C GLU A 164 -1.02 -56.30 -38.39
N ASN A 165 -0.74 -57.11 -39.40
CA ASN A 165 0.62 -57.58 -39.67
C ASN A 165 1.48 -56.41 -40.16
N HIS A 166 2.47 -56.01 -39.37
CA HIS A 166 3.37 -54.89 -39.68
C HIS A 166 4.42 -55.19 -40.77
N TYR A 167 4.46 -56.42 -41.26
CA TYR A 167 5.44 -56.91 -42.21
C TYR A 167 4.76 -57.68 -43.35
N THR A 168 5.07 -57.30 -44.60
CA THR A 168 4.60 -57.97 -45.83
C THR A 168 5.62 -58.94 -46.42
N PHE A 169 6.77 -59.13 -45.77
CA PHE A 169 7.78 -60.08 -46.24
C PHE A 169 7.31 -61.52 -46.00
N GLU A 170 7.64 -62.40 -46.93
CA GLU A 170 7.45 -63.84 -46.74
C GLU A 170 8.34 -64.32 -45.59
N LYS A 171 7.80 -65.17 -44.70
CA LYS A 171 8.61 -65.82 -43.68
C LYS A 171 9.63 -66.71 -44.40
N LEU A 172 10.92 -66.44 -44.21
CA LEU A 172 11.97 -67.38 -44.59
C LEU A 172 11.74 -68.68 -43.80
N GLY A 173 11.38 -69.73 -44.54
CA GLY A 173 11.11 -71.07 -44.02
C GLY A 173 12.36 -71.80 -43.55
#